data_AF-A0A3D8YJD5-F1
#
_entry.id   AF-A0A3D8YJD5-F1
#
_cell.length_a   1.000
_cell.length_b   1.000
_cell.length_c   1.000
_cell.angle_alpha   90.00
_cell.angle_beta   90.00
_cell.angle_gamma   90.00
#
_symmetry.space_group_name_H-M   'P 1'
#
loop_
_entity.id
_entity.type
_entity.pdbx_description
1 polymer ?
#
loop_
_entity_poly.entity_id
_entity_poly.type
_entity_poly.pdbx_seq_one_letter_code
_entity_poly.pdbx_strand_id
1 'polypeptide(L)'
;SEMDAFGSINFVNLYSNITTPINLKHLENAYDKHTDIQIMKAVKESDEVILAWGAYAKKPGVEARVNEVLEMLKPHKKKVKRLMNPETNEIMHPLNSKARQKWILKV
;
A
#
# COMPACT_ATOMS: atom_id res chain seq x y z
N SER A 1 8.61 9.71 -31.85
CA SER A 1 7.19 10.00 -31.58
C SER A 1 7.03 10.10 -30.08
N GLU A 2 7.06 11.32 -29.55
CA GLU A 2 7.02 11.53 -28.10
C GLU A 2 5.62 11.99 -27.69
N MET A 3 5.10 11.29 -26.68
CA MET A 3 3.82 11.39 -25.99
C MET A 3 2.67 10.58 -26.60
N ASP A 4 2.33 9.45 -25.94
CA ASP A 4 0.96 8.89 -25.85
C ASP A 4 0.85 7.70 -24.84
N ALA A 5 1.65 7.70 -23.77
CA ALA A 5 1.43 6.74 -22.68
C ALA A 5 0.44 7.32 -21.68
N PHE A 6 -0.86 7.06 -21.86
CA PHE A 6 -1.85 7.29 -20.80
C PHE A 6 -1.64 6.25 -19.70
N GLY A 7 -1.45 6.71 -18.46
CA GLY A 7 -1.35 5.87 -17.28
C GLY A 7 -2.50 6.12 -16.32
N SER A 8 -2.80 5.12 -15.48
CA SER A 8 -3.78 5.24 -14.40
C SER A 8 -3.12 4.99 -13.05
N ILE A 9 -3.56 5.69 -12.02
CA ILE A 9 -3.17 5.42 -10.63
C ILE A 9 -4.40 4.91 -9.90
N ASN A 10 -4.27 3.74 -9.27
CA ASN A 10 -5.30 3.17 -8.41
C ASN A 10 -4.99 3.51 -6.94
N PHE A 11 -5.93 4.18 -6.27
CA PHE A 11 -5.90 4.33 -4.82
C PHE A 11 -6.91 3.36 -4.20
N VAL A 12 -6.41 2.38 -3.46
CA VAL A 12 -7.24 1.38 -2.76
C VAL A 12 -7.02 1.49 -1.25
N ASN A 13 -8.12 1.47 -0.50
CA ASN A 13 -8.07 1.51 0.95
C ASN A 13 -7.84 0.10 1.52
N LEU A 14 -7.04 0.00 2.58
CA LEU A 14 -6.90 -1.25 3.36
C LEU A 14 -8.16 -1.58 4.16
N TYR A 15 -8.97 -0.56 4.44
CA TYR A 15 -10.20 -0.60 5.22
C TYR A 15 -11.31 0.13 4.47
N SER A 16 -12.46 -0.49 4.32
CA SER A 16 -13.59 0.04 3.54
C SER A 16 -14.78 0.44 4.42
N ASN A 17 -14.93 -0.17 5.60
CA ASN A 17 -16.03 0.06 6.53
C ASN A 17 -15.68 1.07 7.63
N ILE A 18 -14.84 2.07 7.34
CA ILE A 18 -14.52 3.14 8.28
C ILE A 18 -15.48 4.32 8.05
N THR A 19 -16.52 4.42 8.86
CA THR A 19 -17.42 5.58 8.91
C THR A 19 -16.81 6.73 9.71
N THR A 20 -15.67 7.27 9.24
CA THR A 20 -15.02 8.52 9.72
C THR A 20 -14.71 8.64 11.24
N PRO A 21 -13.87 9.61 11.63
CA PRO A 21 -12.51 9.37 12.07
C PRO A 21 -12.43 9.11 13.59
N ILE A 22 -11.38 8.40 14.06
CA ILE A 22 -10.67 8.61 15.36
C ILE A 22 -10.43 7.34 16.21
N ASN A 23 -11.17 6.24 16.12
CA ASN A 23 -10.90 5.11 17.04
C ASN A 23 -10.49 3.80 16.37
N LEU A 24 -9.19 3.46 16.49
CA LEU A 24 -8.65 2.11 16.23
C LEU A 24 -9.41 1.01 16.98
N LYS A 25 -10.13 1.38 18.05
CA LYS A 25 -11.02 0.49 18.81
C LYS A 25 -12.19 -0.07 17.98
N HIS A 26 -12.50 0.52 16.82
CA HIS A 26 -13.62 0.13 15.96
C HIS A 26 -13.13 -0.59 14.68
N LEU A 27 -11.93 -1.18 14.71
CA LEU A 27 -11.43 -1.99 13.60
C LEU A 27 -12.14 -3.34 13.44
N GLU A 28 -12.96 -3.76 14.41
CA GLU A 28 -13.80 -4.95 14.27
C GLU A 28 -14.71 -4.80 13.04
N ASN A 29 -14.57 -5.71 12.07
CA ASN A 29 -15.29 -5.69 10.78
C ASN A 29 -15.02 -4.45 9.89
N ALA A 30 -13.90 -3.77 10.06
CA ALA A 30 -13.54 -2.58 9.27
C ALA A 30 -13.20 -2.85 7.79
N TYR A 31 -13.14 -4.11 7.40
CA TYR A 31 -13.00 -4.56 6.02
C TYR A 31 -13.67 -5.93 5.88
N ASP A 32 -13.86 -6.32 4.63
CA ASP A 32 -14.50 -7.57 4.26
C ASP A 32 -13.84 -8.16 3.00
N LYS A 33 -14.39 -9.27 2.52
CA LYS A 33 -13.95 -9.92 1.28
C LYS A 33 -14.06 -9.01 0.06
N HIS A 34 -15.02 -8.08 0.03
CA HIS A 34 -15.16 -7.18 -1.11
C HIS A 34 -13.97 -6.21 -1.20
N THR A 35 -13.48 -5.77 -0.04
CA THR A 35 -12.26 -4.95 0.07
C THR A 35 -11.05 -5.65 -0.54
N ASP A 36 -10.85 -6.93 -0.18
CA ASP A 36 -9.75 -7.74 -0.73
C ASP A 36 -9.88 -7.92 -2.24
N ILE A 37 -11.10 -8.14 -2.75
CA ILE A 37 -11.36 -8.25 -4.19
C ILE A 37 -10.95 -6.96 -4.92
N GLN A 38 -11.28 -5.78 -4.38
CA GLN A 38 -10.90 -4.51 -5.01
C GLN A 38 -9.38 -4.27 -4.98
N ILE A 39 -8.71 -4.58 -3.86
CA ILE A 39 -7.25 -4.52 -3.77
C ILE A 39 -6.62 -5.43 -4.82
N MET A 40 -7.06 -6.68 -4.90
CA MET A 40 -6.49 -7.65 -5.85
C MET A 40 -6.82 -7.34 -7.30
N LYS A 41 -7.97 -6.73 -7.58
CA LYS A 41 -8.31 -6.22 -8.91
C LYS A 41 -7.33 -5.12 -9.34
N ALA A 42 -7.15 -4.09 -8.50
CA ALA A 42 -6.20 -3.02 -8.75
C ALA A 42 -4.77 -3.56 -8.94
N VAL A 43 -4.35 -4.50 -8.10
CA VAL A 43 -3.05 -5.18 -8.23
C VAL A 43 -2.94 -5.90 -9.55
N LYS A 44 -3.95 -6.67 -9.98
CA LYS A 44 -3.92 -7.41 -11.25
C LYS A 44 -3.80 -6.49 -12.46
N GLU A 45 -4.57 -5.40 -12.47
CA GLU A 45 -4.64 -4.42 -13.56
C GLU A 45 -3.39 -3.51 -13.62
N SER A 46 -2.63 -3.40 -12.53
CA SER A 46 -1.44 -2.54 -12.49
C SER A 46 -0.19 -3.25 -12.99
N ASP A 47 0.62 -2.54 -13.78
CA ASP A 47 1.95 -2.99 -14.20
C ASP A 47 2.93 -3.01 -13.02
N GLU A 48 2.82 -2.04 -12.12
CA GLU A 48 3.62 -1.91 -10.90
C GLU A 48 2.74 -1.63 -9.67
N VAL A 49 3.14 -2.18 -8.52
CA VAL A 49 2.50 -1.93 -7.22
C VAL A 49 3.56 -1.37 -6.28
N ILE A 50 3.35 -0.19 -5.72
CA ILE A 50 4.31 0.46 -4.82
C ILE A 50 3.75 0.45 -3.40
N LEU A 51 4.44 -0.24 -2.50
CA LEU A 51 4.18 -0.25 -1.07
C LEU A 51 4.90 0.92 -0.41
N ALA A 52 4.13 1.79 0.24
CA ALA A 52 4.65 2.95 0.94
C ALA A 52 3.78 3.28 2.16
N TRP A 53 4.38 3.27 3.34
CA TRP A 53 3.69 3.57 4.60
C TRP A 53 4.64 4.15 5.64
N GLY A 54 4.08 4.87 6.61
CA GLY A 54 4.83 5.38 7.76
C GLY A 54 4.75 4.47 8.97
N ALA A 55 5.18 4.99 10.13
CA ALA A 55 5.18 4.28 11.40
C ALA A 55 3.80 3.73 11.82
N TYR A 56 2.70 4.28 11.28
CA TYR A 56 1.35 3.83 11.58
C TYR A 56 1.07 2.37 11.18
N ALA A 57 1.76 1.85 10.16
CA ALA A 57 1.65 0.45 9.75
C ALA A 57 2.11 -0.55 10.82
N LYS A 58 2.93 -0.11 11.78
CA LYS A 58 3.44 -0.92 12.91
C LYS A 58 2.49 -0.91 14.12
N LYS A 59 1.35 -0.23 14.05
CA LYS A 59 0.39 -0.23 15.17
C LYS A 59 -0.30 -1.59 15.29
N PRO A 60 -0.55 -2.09 16.52
CA PRO A 60 -1.37 -3.29 16.72
C PRO A 60 -2.71 -3.18 15.99
N GLY A 61 -3.13 -4.25 15.31
CA GLY A 61 -4.31 -4.29 14.44
C GLY A 61 -4.05 -3.82 13.01
N VAL A 62 -3.27 -2.76 12.82
CA VAL A 62 -2.87 -2.29 11.48
C VAL A 62 -1.82 -3.20 10.87
N GLU A 63 -0.82 -3.59 11.67
CA GLU A 63 0.25 -4.49 11.23
C GLU A 63 -0.30 -5.85 10.76
N ALA A 64 -1.29 -6.39 11.49
CA ALA A 64 -1.96 -7.64 11.11
C ALA A 64 -2.59 -7.51 9.71
N ARG A 65 -3.34 -6.44 9.46
CA ARG A 65 -3.95 -6.19 8.15
C ARG A 65 -2.92 -5.97 7.05
N VAL A 66 -1.83 -5.26 7.34
CA VAL A 66 -0.72 -5.10 6.38
C VAL A 66 -0.13 -6.46 6.01
N ASN A 67 0.12 -7.33 7.00
CA ASN A 67 0.65 -8.66 6.76
C ASN A 67 -0.30 -9.54 5.94
N GLU A 68 -1.62 -9.51 6.21
CA GLU A 68 -2.62 -10.19 5.38
C GLU A 68 -2.53 -9.75 3.91
N VAL A 69 -2.46 -8.44 3.65
CA VAL A 69 -2.34 -7.92 2.29
C VAL A 69 -1.00 -8.33 1.66
N LEU A 70 0.10 -8.29 2.40
CA LEU A 70 1.40 -8.78 1.91
C LEU A 70 1.35 -10.26 1.50
N GLU A 71 0.64 -11.09 2.26
CA GLU A 71 0.40 -12.50 1.91
C GLU A 71 -0.39 -12.62 0.60
N MET A 72 -1.48 -11.85 0.44
CA MET A 72 -2.27 -11.82 -0.80
C MET A 72 -1.44 -11.39 -2.01
N LEU A 73 -0.43 -10.54 -1.82
CA LEU A 73 0.45 -10.01 -2.87
C LEU A 73 1.56 -10.98 -3.28
N LYS A 74 1.84 -12.06 -2.53
CA LYS A 74 2.93 -13.03 -2.84
C LYS A 74 2.91 -13.55 -4.28
N PRO A 75 1.75 -13.92 -4.88
CA PRO A 75 1.69 -14.36 -6.28
C PRO A 75 2.13 -13.29 -7.29
N HIS A 76 2.10 -12.00 -6.91
CA HIS A 76 2.45 -10.86 -7.76
C HIS A 76 3.78 -10.21 -7.38
N LYS A 77 4.63 -10.87 -6.57
CA LYS A 77 5.87 -10.30 -6.02
C LYS A 77 6.79 -9.59 -7.03
N LYS A 78 6.82 -10.03 -8.29
CA LYS A 78 7.69 -9.46 -9.32
C LYS A 78 7.37 -8.00 -9.66
N LYS A 79 6.12 -7.58 -9.48
CA LYS A 79 5.66 -6.20 -9.72
C LYS A 79 5.47 -5.38 -8.46
N VAL A 80 5.67 -6.00 -7.29
CA VAL A 80 5.59 -5.31 -6.01
C VAL A 80 6.94 -4.67 -5.73
N LYS A 81 6.94 -3.37 -5.55
CA LYS A 81 8.08 -2.56 -5.15
C LYS A 81 7.79 -1.90 -3.82
N ARG A 82 8.84 -1.60 -3.06
CA ARG A 82 8.78 -0.97 -1.76
C ARG A 82 9.49 0.37 -1.84
N LEU A 83 8.86 1.44 -1.35
CA LEU A 83 9.50 2.74 -1.20
C LEU A 83 10.41 2.72 0.03
N MET A 84 11.72 2.62 -0.18
CA MET A 84 12.69 2.33 0.88
C MET A 84 13.43 3.58 1.37
N ASN A 85 13.44 3.81 2.68
CA ASN A 85 14.30 4.80 3.30
C ASN A 85 15.77 4.37 3.16
N PRO A 86 16.65 5.20 2.55
CA PRO A 86 18.06 4.85 2.39
C PRO A 86 18.82 4.74 3.72
N GLU A 87 18.36 5.42 4.77
CA GLU A 87 19.06 5.46 6.06
C GLU A 87 18.67 4.29 6.96
N THR A 88 17.38 3.93 7.01
CA THR A 88 16.89 2.88 7.90
C THR A 88 16.69 1.53 7.19
N ASN A 89 16.73 1.51 5.85
CA ASN A 89 16.39 0.34 5.04
C ASN A 89 15.01 -0.25 5.38
N GLU A 90 14.06 0.58 5.80
CA GLU A 90 12.64 0.24 6.00
C GLU A 90 11.75 0.89 4.93
N ILE A 91 10.52 0.41 4.79
CA ILE A 91 9.49 1.09 3.99
C ILE A 91 9.20 2.46 4.61
N MET A 92 9.05 3.49 3.78
CA MET A 92 8.71 4.84 4.23
C MET A 92 7.47 5.42 3.59
N HIS A 93 6.95 6.46 4.24
CA HIS A 93 5.80 7.21 3.78
C HIS A 93 6.16 8.05 2.55
N PRO A 94 5.28 8.19 1.53
CA PRO A 94 5.55 9.03 0.35
C PRO A 94 5.87 10.49 0.68
N LEU A 95 5.33 11.00 1.79
CA LEU A 95 5.59 12.38 2.26
C LEU A 95 6.87 12.55 3.09
N ASN A 96 7.63 11.48 3.34
CA ASN A 96 8.94 11.57 4.01
C ASN A 96 9.88 12.49 3.21
N SER A 97 10.69 13.30 3.88
CA SER A 97 11.59 14.26 3.21
C SER A 97 12.54 13.60 2.20
N LYS A 98 13.01 12.39 2.49
CA LYS A 98 13.86 11.61 1.58
C LYS A 98 13.10 11.15 0.34
N ALA A 99 11.86 10.70 0.50
CA ALA A 99 10.99 10.33 -0.61
C ALA A 99 10.65 11.52 -1.52
N ARG A 100 10.58 12.75 -0.98
CA ARG A 100 10.36 13.96 -1.81
C ARG A 100 11.56 14.32 -2.69
N GLN A 101 12.76 13.91 -2.29
CA GLN A 101 13.99 14.15 -3.08
C GLN A 101 14.15 13.11 -4.17
N LYS A 102 14.05 11.82 -3.81
CA LYS A 102 14.19 10.71 -4.75
C LYS A 102 13.49 9.45 -4.24
N TRP A 103 12.78 8.77 -5.13
CA TRP A 103 12.22 7.45 -4.83
C TRP A 103 13.29 6.38 -4.99
N ILE A 104 13.47 5.58 -3.94
CA ILE A 104 14.32 4.38 -3.96
C ILE A 104 13.38 3.20 -3.86
N LEU A 105 13.17 2.52 -4.98
CA LEU A 105 12.26 1.38 -5.07
C LEU A 105 13.07 0.08 -5.04
N LYS A 106 12.71 -0.85 -4.14
CA LYS A 106 13.27 -2.20 -4.09
C LYS A 106 12.17 -3.25 -4.30
N VAL A 107 12.50 -4.32 -5.02
CA VAL A 107 11.64 -5.52 -5.14
C VAL A 107 11.77 -6.37 -3.88
#